data_AF-A0A1E5WHW9-F1
#
_entry.id   AF-A0A1E5WHW9-F1
#
_cell.length_a   1.000
_cell.length_b   1.000
_cell.length_c   1.000
_cell.angle_alpha   90.00
_cell.angle_beta   90.00
_cell.angle_gamma   90.00
#
_symmetry.space_group_name_H-M   'P 1'
#
loop_
_entity.id
_entity.type
_entity.pdbx_description
1 polymer ?
#
loop_
_entity_poly.entity_id
_entity_poly.type
_entity_poly.pdbx_seq_one_letter_code
_entity_poly.pdbx_strand_id
1 'polypeptide(L)'
;QKAFEEAKPVIAALKEKGVSTIGAAGYCWGAKVVVELAKVHEIQAAVLLHPSLLTVDDIKEVKCPISILGAEIDKASPPELLKEFEQVLSAKSE
;
A
#
# COMPACT_ATOMS: atom_id res chain seq x y z
N GLN A 1 10.06 5.33 -6.71
CA GLN A 1 9.65 5.91 -8.00
C GLN A 1 9.86 4.95 -9.17
N LYS A 2 11.06 4.41 -9.41
CA LYS A 2 11.31 3.43 -10.50
C LYS A 2 10.38 2.18 -10.44
N ALA A 3 10.33 1.51 -9.29
CA ALA A 3 9.50 0.30 -9.13
C ALA A 3 7.98 0.52 -9.25
N PHE A 4 7.50 1.74 -8.97
CA PHE A 4 6.10 2.12 -9.19
C PHE A 4 5.76 2.18 -10.68
N GLU A 5 6.63 2.81 -11.48
CA GLU A 5 6.48 2.84 -12.94
C GLU A 5 6.60 1.43 -13.55
N GLU A 6 7.51 0.60 -13.03
CA GLU A 6 7.69 -0.78 -13.49
C GLU A 6 6.52 -1.71 -13.15
N ALA A 7 5.69 -1.38 -12.16
CA ALA A 7 4.50 -2.16 -11.82
C ALA A 7 3.33 -1.92 -12.78
N LYS A 8 3.24 -0.74 -13.41
CA LYS A 8 2.12 -0.37 -14.30
C LYS A 8 1.95 -1.30 -15.50
N PRO A 9 3.01 -1.72 -16.23
CA PRO A 9 2.87 -2.69 -17.32
C PRO A 9 2.27 -4.03 -16.89
N VAL A 10 2.56 -4.49 -15.67
CA VAL A 10 1.99 -5.73 -15.12
C VAL A 10 0.49 -5.57 -14.89
N ILE A 11 0.07 -4.45 -14.32
CA ILE A 11 -1.35 -4.11 -14.12
C ILE A 11 -2.07 -4.01 -15.47
N ALA A 12 -1.46 -3.34 -16.46
CA ALA A 12 -2.01 -3.23 -17.81
C ALA A 12 -2.20 -4.61 -18.45
N ALA A 13 -1.18 -5.49 -18.38
CA ALA A 13 -1.26 -6.84 -18.91
C ALA A 13 -2.36 -7.69 -18.23
N LEU A 14 -2.62 -7.49 -16.94
CA LEU A 14 -3.73 -8.15 -16.24
C LEU A 14 -5.09 -7.64 -16.75
N LYS A 15 -5.24 -6.33 -16.93
CA LYS A 15 -6.44 -5.71 -17.51
C LYS A 15 -6.71 -6.21 -18.94
N GLU A 16 -5.67 -6.33 -19.77
CA GLU A 16 -5.76 -6.90 -21.13
C GLU A 16 -6.24 -8.35 -21.14
N LYS A 17 -5.96 -9.11 -20.08
CA LYS A 17 -6.48 -10.48 -19.89
C LYS A 17 -7.91 -10.54 -19.36
N GLY A 18 -8.59 -9.40 -19.25
CA GLY A 18 -9.98 -9.30 -18.78
C GLY A 18 -10.14 -9.23 -17.26
N VAL A 19 -9.06 -9.03 -16.51
CA VAL A 19 -9.16 -8.80 -15.06
C VAL A 19 -9.75 -7.41 -14.81
N SER A 20 -10.91 -7.35 -14.15
CA SER A 20 -11.64 -6.11 -13.88
C SER A 20 -11.22 -5.40 -12.59
N THR A 21 -10.73 -6.16 -11.60
CA THR A 21 -10.36 -5.65 -10.28
C THR A 21 -9.03 -6.26 -9.86
N ILE A 22 -8.08 -5.41 -9.45
CA ILE A 22 -6.72 -5.79 -9.10
C ILE A 22 -6.43 -5.26 -7.68
N GLY A 23 -6.06 -6.16 -6.79
CA GLY A 23 -5.41 -5.82 -5.52
C GLY A 23 -3.91 -6.05 -5.60
N ALA A 24 -3.14 -5.43 -4.71
CA ALA A 24 -1.70 -5.70 -4.59
C ALA A 24 -1.27 -5.89 -3.14
N ALA A 25 -0.32 -6.81 -2.95
CA ALA A 25 0.34 -7.08 -1.69
C ALA A 25 1.83 -6.70 -1.78
N GLY A 26 2.34 -5.98 -0.79
CA GLY A 26 3.70 -5.45 -0.77
C GLY A 26 4.46 -5.86 0.48
N TYR A 27 5.64 -6.46 0.31
CA TYR A 27 6.50 -6.94 1.40
C TYR A 27 7.69 -6.02 1.59
N CYS A 28 8.02 -5.66 2.84
CA CYS A 28 9.13 -4.75 3.15
C CYS A 28 9.02 -3.45 2.32
N TRP A 29 10.05 -3.14 1.53
CA TRP A 29 10.11 -1.98 0.66
C TRP A 29 9.03 -1.99 -0.43
N GLY A 30 8.53 -3.18 -0.80
CA GLY A 30 7.43 -3.34 -1.76
C GLY A 30 6.12 -2.71 -1.27
N ALA A 31 5.96 -2.53 0.04
CA ALA A 31 4.84 -1.79 0.61
C ALA A 31 4.79 -0.34 0.09
N LYS A 32 5.95 0.31 -0.08
CA LYS A 32 6.03 1.65 -0.68
C LYS A 32 5.46 1.66 -2.10
N VAL A 33 5.77 0.65 -2.91
CA VAL A 33 5.25 0.53 -4.28
C VAL A 33 3.74 0.37 -4.29
N VAL A 34 3.22 -0.53 -3.44
CA VAL A 34 1.78 -0.77 -3.31
C VAL A 34 1.03 0.48 -2.86
N VAL A 35 1.59 1.23 -1.89
CA VAL A 35 1.00 2.50 -1.46
C VAL A 35 0.99 3.53 -2.59
N GLU A 36 2.08 3.69 -3.34
CA GLU A 36 2.08 4.61 -4.49
C GLU A 36 1.04 4.22 -5.55
N LEU A 37 0.85 2.92 -5.83
CA LEU A 37 -0.23 2.43 -6.70
C LEU A 37 -1.62 2.74 -6.15
N ALA A 38 -1.82 2.58 -4.83
CA ALA A 38 -3.07 2.88 -4.17
C ALA A 38 -3.42 4.37 -4.15
N LYS A 39 -2.42 5.25 -4.04
CA LYS A 39 -2.59 6.72 -4.10
C LYS A 39 -3.11 7.21 -5.45
N VAL A 40 -2.70 6.56 -6.54
CA VAL A 40 -3.18 6.87 -7.90
C VAL A 40 -4.37 6.01 -8.33
N HIS A 41 -4.89 5.17 -7.44
CA HIS A 41 -6.04 4.29 -7.70
C HIS A 41 -5.82 3.30 -8.87
N GLU A 42 -4.57 2.83 -9.06
CA GLU A 42 -4.27 1.77 -10.03
C GLU A 42 -4.70 0.38 -9.54
N ILE A 43 -4.87 0.24 -8.22
CA ILE A 43 -5.34 -0.96 -7.52
C ILE A 43 -6.56 -0.63 -6.66
N GLN A 44 -7.45 -1.62 -6.47
CA GLN A 44 -8.69 -1.49 -5.71
C GLN A 44 -8.57 -1.96 -4.25
N ALA A 45 -7.48 -2.66 -3.90
CA ALA A 45 -7.18 -3.04 -2.52
C ALA A 45 -5.66 -3.18 -2.32
N ALA A 46 -5.19 -2.81 -1.13
CA ALA A 46 -3.78 -2.88 -0.75
C ALA A 46 -3.58 -3.74 0.50
N VAL A 47 -2.54 -4.57 0.50
CA VAL A 47 -2.08 -5.30 1.70
C VAL A 47 -0.59 -5.03 1.88
N LEU A 48 -0.20 -4.55 3.05
CA LEU A 48 1.19 -4.29 3.38
C LEU A 48 1.67 -5.32 4.41
N LEU A 49 2.80 -5.97 4.13
CA LEU A 49 3.37 -7.00 4.99
C LEU A 49 4.75 -6.53 5.45
N HIS A 50 4.92 -6.38 6.76
CA HIS A 50 6.12 -5.84 7.42
C HIS A 50 6.67 -4.61 6.66
N PRO A 51 5.85 -3.55 6.49
CA PRO A 51 6.16 -2.47 5.56
C PRO A 51 7.46 -1.74 5.92
N SER A 52 8.08 -1.10 4.94
CA SER A 52 9.17 -0.15 5.18
C SER A 52 9.07 1.05 4.23
N LEU A 53 9.79 2.13 4.57
CA LEU A 53 9.90 3.36 3.77
C LEU A 53 8.58 4.14 3.63
N LEU A 54 7.64 3.96 4.56
CA LEU A 54 6.36 4.65 4.59
C LEU A 54 6.35 5.76 5.62
N THR A 55 5.65 6.84 5.30
CA THR A 55 5.35 7.95 6.19
C THR A 55 3.85 8.00 6.47
N VAL A 56 3.45 8.76 7.48
CA VAL A 56 2.03 8.99 7.79
C VAL A 56 1.32 9.67 6.60
N ASP A 57 1.99 10.59 5.92
CA ASP A 57 1.42 11.27 4.74
C ASP A 57 1.19 10.32 3.58
N ASP A 58 2.03 9.30 3.43
CA ASP A 58 1.80 8.25 2.43
C ASP A 58 0.47 7.52 2.66
N ILE A 59 0.13 7.21 3.90
CA ILE A 59 -1.11 6.52 4.27
C ILE A 59 -2.33 7.43 4.12
N LYS A 60 -2.19 8.74 4.40
CA LYS A 60 -3.26 9.73 4.20
C LYS A 60 -3.72 9.78 2.74
N GLU A 61 -2.81 9.63 1.80
CA GLU A 61 -3.12 9.73 0.37
C GLU A 61 -3.70 8.44 -0.25
N VAL A 62 -3.72 7.32 0.47
CA VAL A 62 -4.28 6.04 -0.03
C VAL A 62 -5.78 6.18 -0.31
N LYS A 63 -6.20 5.74 -1.51
CA LYS A 63 -7.57 5.88 -2.03
C LYS A 63 -8.37 4.57 -2.10
N CYS A 64 -7.80 3.46 -1.63
CA CYS A 64 -8.48 2.17 -1.62
C CYS A 64 -8.41 1.54 -0.21
N PRO A 65 -9.28 0.55 0.10
CA PRO A 65 -9.12 -0.24 1.31
C PRO A 65 -7.70 -0.79 1.46
N ILE A 66 -7.16 -0.70 2.66
CA ILE A 66 -5.78 -1.10 2.98
C ILE A 66 -5.73 -1.90 4.27
N SER A 67 -4.96 -2.99 4.26
CA SER A 67 -4.62 -3.77 5.46
C SER A 67 -3.12 -3.71 5.70
N ILE A 68 -2.70 -3.46 6.94
CA ILE A 68 -1.30 -3.32 7.33
C ILE A 68 -0.96 -4.40 8.36
N LEU A 69 -0.14 -5.37 7.96
CA LEU A 69 0.35 -6.46 8.79
C LEU A 69 1.77 -6.11 9.25
N GLY A 70 1.85 -5.34 10.33
CA GLY A 70 3.13 -5.00 10.97
C GLY A 70 3.72 -6.17 11.76
N ALA A 71 5.04 -6.20 11.90
CA ALA A 71 5.74 -7.19 12.71
C ALA A 71 6.13 -6.60 14.08
N GLU A 72 5.94 -7.37 15.15
CA GLU A 72 6.04 -6.94 16.56
C GLU A 72 7.36 -6.24 16.91
N ILE A 73 8.48 -6.69 16.31
CA ILE A 73 9.84 -6.21 16.61
C ILE A 73 10.51 -5.50 15.43
N ASP A 74 9.74 -5.06 14.43
CA ASP A 74 10.29 -4.38 13.25
C ASP A 74 10.74 -2.96 13.60
N LYS A 75 12.00 -2.63 13.26
CA LYS A 75 12.54 -1.28 13.47
C LYS A 75 12.23 -0.32 12.33
N ALA A 76 11.91 -0.84 11.14
CA ALA A 76 11.60 -0.03 9.98
C ALA A 76 10.16 0.53 10.04
N SER A 77 9.23 -0.25 10.60
CA SER A 77 7.87 0.18 10.93
C SER A 77 7.51 -0.27 12.34
N PRO A 78 8.02 0.43 13.37
CA PRO A 78 7.78 0.04 14.76
C PRO A 78 6.31 0.24 15.17
N PRO A 79 5.83 -0.39 16.25
CA PRO A 79 4.44 -0.32 16.69
C PRO A 79 3.89 1.11 16.84
N GLU A 80 4.71 2.07 17.25
CA GLU A 80 4.32 3.47 17.38
C GLU A 80 3.92 4.07 16.03
N LEU A 81 4.69 3.80 14.97
CA LEU A 81 4.38 4.26 13.62
C LEU A 81 3.10 3.58 13.09
N LEU A 82 2.92 2.29 13.34
CA LEU A 82 1.71 1.56 12.93
C LEU A 82 0.46 2.12 13.63
N LYS A 83 0.59 2.57 14.87
CA LYS A 83 -0.48 3.23 15.60
C LYS A 83 -0.83 4.59 15.01
N GLU A 84 0.15 5.35 14.51
CA GLU A 84 -0.12 6.58 13.75
C GLU A 84 -0.87 6.27 12.44
N PHE A 85 -0.50 5.19 11.74
CA PHE A 85 -1.22 4.75 10.55
C PHE A 85 -2.67 4.35 10.87
N GLU A 86 -2.88 3.60 11.95
CA GLU A 86 -4.21 3.23 12.44
C GLU A 86 -5.07 4.47 12.69
N GLN A 87 -4.56 5.46 13.41
CA GLN A 87 -5.28 6.71 13.69
C GLN A 87 -5.71 7.44 12.41
N VAL A 88 -4.82 7.52 11.41
CA VAL A 88 -5.14 8.12 10.11
C VAL A 88 -6.25 7.35 9.40
N LEU A 89 -6.19 6.02 9.43
CA LEU A 89 -7.17 5.17 8.74
C LEU A 89 -8.53 5.19 9.46
N SER A 90 -8.56 5.15 10.79
CA SER A 90 -9.79 5.24 11.57
C SER A 90 -10.49 6.61 11.47
N ALA A 91 -9.76 7.66 11.15
CA ALA A 91 -10.32 9.00 10.94
C ALA A 91 -10.96 9.18 9.54
N LYS A 92 -10.70 8.27 8.59
CA LYS A 92 -11.35 8.30 7.28
C LYS A 92 -12.77 7.74 7.40
N SER A 93 -13.75 8.48 6.88
CA SER A 93 -15.09 7.95 6.63
C SER A 93 -15.05 6.97 5.45
N GLU A 94 -15.79 5.85 5.55
CA GLU A 94 -16.02 4.92 4.43
C GLU A 94 -16.71 5.60 3.24
#